data_AF-A0A0W0UM58-F1
#
_entry.id   AF-A0A0W0UM58-F1
#
_cell.length_a   1.000
_cell.length_b   1.000
_cell.length_c   1.000
_cell.angle_alpha   90.00
_cell.angle_beta   90.00
_cell.angle_gamma   90.00
#
_symmetry.space_group_name_H-M   'P 1'
#
loop_
_entity.id
_entity.type
_entity.pdbx_description
1 polymer ?
#
loop_
_entity_poly.entity_id
_entity_poly.type
_entity_poly.pdbx_seq_one_letter_code
_entity_poly.pdbx_strand_id
1 'polypeptide(L)'
;MDIIFQGQHNSEEAAESLLTVLKLFKERYNIGQFREMHLTVTLVDENGDEVELVDSETSRTYRTFEVYRQGYELGGRQGHPFLQLIVDNTKTQK
;
A
#
# COMPACT_ATOMS: atom_id res chain seq x y z
N MET A 1 12.88 11.37 3.84
CA MET A 1 12.97 10.86 5.22
C MET A 1 12.24 9.54 5.19
N ASP A 2 12.89 8.47 5.63
CA ASP A 2 12.33 7.13 5.52
C ASP A 2 11.78 6.71 6.88
N ILE A 3 10.52 6.31 6.89
CA ILE A 3 9.83 5.75 8.07
C ILE A 3 9.63 4.28 7.76
N ILE A 4 10.29 3.41 8.52
CA ILE A 4 10.25 1.97 8.32
C ILE A 4 9.51 1.35 9.49
N PHE A 5 8.35 0.75 9.21
CA PHE A 5 7.64 -0.09 10.15
C PHE A 5 8.19 -1.52 10.01
N GLN A 6 8.90 -2.00 11.03
CA GLN A 6 9.49 -3.34 11.05
C GLN A 6 8.57 -4.35 11.72
N GLY A 7 8.58 -5.59 11.24
CA GLY A 7 7.74 -6.68 11.75
C GLY A 7 6.46 -6.89 10.94
N GLN A 8 5.75 -7.98 11.24
CA GLN A 8 4.42 -8.22 10.69
C GLN A 8 3.41 -7.36 11.45
N HIS A 9 2.64 -6.58 10.71
CA HIS A 9 1.56 -5.75 11.23
C HIS A 9 0.27 -6.19 10.55
N ASN A 10 -0.80 -6.35 11.32
CA ASN A 10 -2.13 -6.44 10.71
C ASN A 10 -2.57 -5.05 10.19
N SER A 11 -3.72 -5.01 9.52
CA SER A 11 -4.28 -3.79 8.93
C SER A 11 -4.46 -2.66 9.94
N GLU A 12 -4.96 -2.99 11.13
CA GLU A 12 -5.25 -2.04 12.19
C GLU A 12 -3.97 -1.44 12.77
N GLU A 13 -2.99 -2.29 13.08
CA GLU A 13 -1.68 -1.88 13.61
C GLU A 13 -0.90 -1.00 12.62
N ALA A 14 -0.92 -1.35 11.34
CA ALA A 14 -0.26 -0.56 10.30
C ALA A 14 -0.90 0.83 10.16
N ALA A 15 -2.24 0.91 10.20
CA ALA A 15 -2.97 2.17 10.14
C ALA A 15 -2.69 3.05 11.37
N GLU A 16 -2.72 2.47 12.57
CA GLU A 16 -2.43 3.19 13.81
C GLU A 16 -0.98 3.70 13.84
N SER A 17 -0.03 2.89 13.39
CA SER A 17 1.39 3.25 13.33
C SER A 17 1.63 4.42 12.39
N LEU A 18 1.04 4.41 11.19
CA LEU A 18 1.11 5.52 10.26
C LEU A 18 0.48 6.80 10.83
N LEU A 19 -0.71 6.68 11.43
CA LEU A 19 -1.39 7.81 12.05
C LEU A 19 -0.57 8.42 13.20
N THR A 20 0.09 7.59 14.00
CA THR A 20 0.95 8.03 15.10
C THR A 20 2.11 8.88 14.60
N VAL A 21 2.74 8.47 13.49
CA VAL A 21 3.83 9.24 12.88
C VAL A 21 3.33 10.59 12.34
N LEU A 22 2.16 10.62 11.69
CA LEU A 22 1.56 11.86 11.22
C LEU A 22 1.21 12.82 12.37
N LYS A 23 0.67 12.30 13.48
CA LYS A 23 0.42 13.08 14.70
C LYS A 23 1.71 13.65 15.27
N LEU A 24 2.78 12.86 15.31
CA LEU A 24 4.09 13.30 15.80
C LEU A 24 4.64 14.48 14.97
N PHE A 25 4.54 14.46 13.64
CA PHE A 25 4.94 15.61 12.82
C PHE A 25 4.15 16.88 13.14
N LYS A 26 2.84 16.74 13.35
CA LYS A 26 1.98 17.86 13.69
C LYS A 26 2.28 18.41 15.08
N GLU A 27 2.28 17.56 16.09
CA GLU A 27 2.30 17.97 17.49
C GLU A 27 3.70 18.35 17.96
N ARG A 28 4.72 17.58 17.57
CA ARG A 28 6.09 17.78 18.05
C ARG A 28 6.87 18.76 17.18
N TYR A 29 6.60 18.78 15.87
CA TYR A 29 7.39 19.53 14.89
C TYR A 29 6.59 20.64 14.19
N ASN A 30 5.30 20.80 14.49
CA ASN A 30 4.42 21.82 13.91
C ASN A 30 4.37 21.77 12.37
N ILE A 31 4.52 20.58 11.77
CA ILE A 31 4.41 20.37 10.33
C ILE A 31 2.94 20.17 9.98
N GLY A 32 2.33 21.14 9.31
CA GLY A 32 0.91 21.13 8.93
C GLY A 32 0.62 20.72 7.49
N GLN A 33 1.63 20.57 6.64
CA GLN A 33 1.48 20.25 5.22
C GLN A 33 2.56 19.27 4.77
N PHE A 34 2.16 18.30 3.96
CA PHE A 34 3.06 17.33 3.33
C PHE A 34 2.96 17.53 1.82
N ARG A 35 4.11 17.71 1.16
CA ARG A 35 4.17 17.84 -0.30
C ARG A 35 3.99 16.48 -0.98
N GLU A 36 4.59 15.43 -0.41
CA GLU A 36 4.64 14.09 -1.00
C GLU A 36 4.96 13.06 0.10
N MET A 37 4.39 11.85 -0.01
CA MET A 37 4.72 10.70 0.82
C MET A 37 4.81 9.45 -0.06
N HIS A 38 5.90 8.71 0.06
CA HIS A 38 6.10 7.43 -0.62
C HIS A 38 5.94 6.31 0.41
N LEU A 39 5.01 5.39 0.16
CA LEU A 39 4.89 4.17 0.95
C LEU A 39 5.34 2.97 0.11
N THR A 40 6.29 2.23 0.65
CA THR A 40 6.66 0.90 0.14
C THR A 40 6.08 -0.14 1.09
N VAL A 41 5.32 -1.09 0.55
CA VAL A 41 4.65 -2.13 1.32
C VAL A 41 5.06 -3.49 0.77
N THR A 42 5.49 -4.38 1.66
CA THR A 42 5.63 -5.81 1.36
C THR A 42 4.37 -6.50 1.86
N LEU A 43 3.66 -7.17 0.96
CA LEU A 43 2.46 -7.92 1.30
C LEU A 43 2.85 -9.37 1.61
N VAL A 44 2.20 -9.96 2.60
CA VAL A 44 2.37 -11.37 2.95
C VAL A 44 1.02 -12.06 3.06
N ASP A 45 0.98 -13.37 2.80
CA ASP A 45 -0.19 -14.21 3.04
C ASP A 45 -0.30 -14.67 4.51
N GLU A 46 -1.29 -15.53 4.80
CA GLU A 46 -1.51 -16.09 6.14
C GLU A 46 -0.35 -17.00 6.63
N ASN A 47 0.48 -17.50 5.71
CA ASN A 47 1.66 -18.31 6.03
C ASN A 47 2.92 -17.44 6.23
N GLY A 48 2.84 -16.15 5.90
CA GLY A 48 3.94 -15.20 5.93
C GLY A 48 4.75 -15.14 4.64
N ASP A 49 4.27 -15.78 3.56
CA ASP A 49 4.93 -15.76 2.26
C ASP A 49 4.63 -14.45 1.52
N GLU A 50 5.65 -13.86 0.88
CA GLU A 50 5.49 -12.62 0.13
C GLU A 50 4.54 -12.81 -1.07
N VAL A 51 3.58 -11.89 -1.21
CA VAL A 51 2.60 -11.91 -2.30
C VAL A 51 2.65 -10.64 -3.14
N GLU A 52 2.30 -10.81 -4.41
CA GLU A 52 2.16 -9.70 -5.36
C GLU A 52 0.69 -9.54 -5.77
N LEU A 53 0.26 -8.29 -5.98
CA LEU A 53 -1.04 -8.02 -6.57
C LEU A 53 -0.92 -8.11 -8.10
N VAL A 54 -1.76 -8.92 -8.74
CA VAL A 54 -1.73 -9.15 -10.19
C VAL A 54 -3.06 -8.72 -10.81
N ASP A 55 -2.97 -8.01 -11.93
CA ASP A 55 -4.11 -7.65 -12.76
C ASP A 55 -4.70 -8.90 -13.43
N SER A 56 -5.98 -9.18 -13.17
CA SER A 56 -6.64 -10.39 -13.63
C SER A 56 -6.85 -10.45 -15.15
N GLU A 57 -6.93 -9.31 -15.82
CA GLU A 57 -7.16 -9.22 -17.27
C GLU A 57 -5.85 -9.29 -18.06
N THR A 58 -4.78 -8.70 -17.52
CA THR A 58 -3.50 -8.56 -18.22
C THR A 58 -2.40 -9.46 -17.67
N SER A 59 -2.63 -10.12 -16.54
CA SER A 59 -1.66 -10.94 -15.79
C SER A 59 -0.39 -10.17 -15.44
N ARG A 60 -0.48 -8.85 -15.28
CA ARG A 60 0.65 -7.98 -14.92
C ARG A 60 0.64 -7.67 -13.43
N THR A 61 1.79 -7.77 -12.78
CA THR A 61 1.97 -7.32 -11.40
C THR A 61 1.72 -5.81 -11.27
N TYR A 62 0.89 -5.41 -10.32
CA TYR A 62 0.75 -4.05 -9.84
C TYR A 62 1.97 -3.68 -9.00
N ARG A 63 2.83 -2.81 -9.56
CA ARG A 63 4.04 -2.32 -8.87
C ARG A 63 3.85 -1.01 -8.12
N THR A 64 2.80 -0.26 -8.45
CA THR A 64 2.55 1.06 -7.87
C THR A 64 1.05 1.24 -7.69
N PHE A 65 0.65 1.57 -6.47
CA PHE A 65 -0.69 2.01 -6.13
C PHE A 65 -0.68 3.52 -5.92
N GLU A 66 -1.24 4.25 -6.89
CA GLU A 66 -1.33 5.71 -6.81
C GLU A 66 -2.66 6.10 -6.18
N VAL A 67 -2.60 6.78 -5.03
CA VAL A 67 -3.78 7.30 -4.34
C VAL A 67 -3.82 8.81 -4.51
N TYR A 68 -4.86 9.30 -5.18
CA TYR A 68 -5.06 10.72 -5.44
C TYR A 68 -6.02 11.34 -4.45
N ARG A 69 -5.79 12.62 -4.12
CA ARG A 69 -6.80 13.43 -3.46
C ARG A 69 -7.95 13.65 -4.44
N GLN A 70 -9.18 13.51 -3.97
CA GLN A 70 -10.39 13.80 -4.74
C GLN A 70 -10.27 15.18 -5.43
N GLY A 71 -10.44 15.21 -6.75
CA GLY A 71 -10.29 16.42 -7.59
C GLY A 71 -8.86 16.72 -8.06
N TYR A 72 -7.88 15.86 -7.76
CA TYR A 72 -6.51 15.88 -8.27
C TYR A 72 -6.15 14.55 -8.96
N GLU A 73 -7.16 13.79 -9.41
CA GLU A 73 -6.93 12.56 -10.17
C GLU A 73 -6.16 12.91 -11.46
N LEU A 74 -4.93 12.42 -11.60
CA LEU A 74 -4.19 12.53 -12.86
C LEU A 74 -5.02 11.80 -13.93
N GLY A 75 -5.25 12.46 -15.07
CA GLY A 75 -6.20 12.06 -16.11
C GLY A 75 -5.84 10.78 -16.88
N GLY A 76 -5.61 9.67 -16.19
CA GLY A 76 -5.30 8.36 -16.74
C GLY A 76 -6.22 7.29 -16.15
N ARG A 77 -7.10 6.75 -17.01
CA ARG A 77 -8.04 5.64 -16.83
C ARG A 77 -9.32 5.95 -16.03
N GLN A 78 -10.36 6.32 -16.78
CA GLN A 78 -11.76 6.13 -16.40
C GLN A 78 -12.05 4.62 -16.33
N GLY A 79 -12.18 4.11 -15.11
CA GLY A 79 -12.57 2.73 -14.84
C GLY A 79 -12.06 2.37 -13.46
N HIS A 80 -12.95 2.39 -12.47
CA HIS A 80 -12.61 1.88 -11.13
C HIS A 80 -12.04 0.48 -11.29
N PRO A 81 -10.75 0.23 -10.98
CA PRO A 81 -10.21 -1.11 -11.05
C PRO A 81 -10.88 -1.93 -9.95
N PHE A 82 -11.65 -2.94 -10.35
CA PHE A 82 -12.17 -3.95 -9.44
C PHE A 82 -10.99 -4.84 -9.04
N LEU A 83 -10.35 -4.51 -7.91
CA LEU A 83 -9.23 -5.27 -7.39
C LEU A 83 -9.77 -6.55 -6.76
N GLN A 84 -9.63 -7.66 -7.47
CA GLN A 84 -9.87 -8.99 -6.93
C GLN A 84 -8.52 -9.55 -6.45
N LEU A 85 -8.42 -9.87 -5.15
CA LEU A 85 -7.29 -10.62 -4.61
C LEU A 85 -7.30 -12.01 -5.26
N ILE A 86 -6.36 -12.26 -6.18
CA ILE A 86 -6.13 -13.59 -6.75
C ILE A 86 -4.92 -14.18 -6.04
N VAL A 87 -5.17 -15.16 -5.19
CA VAL A 87 -4.13 -15.98 -4.56
C VAL A 87 -3.78 -17.09 -5.55
N ASP A 88 -2.64 -16.97 -6.21
CA ASP A 88 -2.13 -18.03 -7.10
C ASP A 88 -1.42 -19.12 -6.27
N ASN A 89 -2.20 -20.10 -5.82
CA ASN A 89 -1.69 -21.30 -5.15
C ASN A 89 -1.20 -22.40 -6.12
N THR A 90 -1.01 -22.10 -7.42
CA THR A 90 -0.62 -23.11 -8.42
C THR A 90 0.88 -23.41 -8.49
N LYS A 91 1.70 -22.84 -7.61
CA LYS A 91 3.04 -23.40 -7.33
C LYS A 91 2.94 -24.63 -6.43
N THR A 92 2.21 -25.63 -6.89
CA THR A 92 2.51 -27.00 -6.51
C THR A 92 3.69 -27.47 -7.38
N GLN A 93 4.67 -28.11 -6.74
CA GLN A 93 5.83 -28.83 -7.29
C GLN A 93 7.08 -27.96 -7.52
N LYS A 94 8.22 -28.26 -6.87
CA LYS A 94 8.88 -29.56 -6.71
C LYS A 94 9.60 -29.72 -5.37
#